data_AF-A0A1F2TQ32-F1
#
_entry.id   AF-A0A1F2TQ32-F1
#
_cell.length_a   1.000
_cell.length_b   1.000
_cell.length_c   1.000
_cell.angle_alpha   90.00
_cell.angle_beta   90.00
_cell.angle_gamma   90.00
#
_symmetry.space_group_name_H-M   'P 1'
#
loop_
_entity.id
_entity.type
_entity.pdbx_description
1 polymer ?
#
loop_
_entity_poly.entity_id
_entity_poly.type
_entity_poly.pdbx_seq_one_letter_code
_entity_poly.pdbx_strand_id
1 'polypeptide(L)'
;MDSLRGATIRWMFVEPPVAGMKFEHTFREDGTLVWRVLEGPGKGASSEEERYATMKIADCVHVVSYLAASGHTLSVVVDFNTGRVVGFGSDNKEWHPLTGTLLD
;
A
#
# COMPACT_ATOMS: atom_id res chain seq x y z
N MET A 1 6.44 -5.42 -13.49
CA MET A 1 5.81 -4.08 -13.64
C MET A 1 6.90 -3.04 -13.49
N ASP A 2 6.99 -2.08 -14.41
CA ASP A 2 8.06 -1.06 -14.42
C ASP A 2 7.65 0.30 -13.83
N SER A 3 6.35 0.50 -13.57
CA SER A 3 5.83 1.71 -12.94
C SER A 3 4.57 1.41 -12.15
N LEU A 4 4.46 2.00 -10.95
CA LEU A 4 3.21 2.04 -10.18
C LEU A 4 2.34 3.24 -10.54
N ARG A 5 2.87 4.26 -11.22
CA ARG A 5 2.07 5.40 -11.65
C ARG A 5 1.05 4.96 -12.71
N GLY A 6 -0.22 5.29 -12.49
CA GLY A 6 -1.36 4.85 -13.29
C GLY A 6 -1.88 3.45 -12.93
N ALA A 7 -1.29 2.77 -11.95
CA ALA A 7 -1.62 1.39 -11.62
C ALA A 7 -2.70 1.27 -10.54
N THR A 8 -3.48 0.20 -10.63
CA THR A 8 -4.25 -0.32 -9.50
C THR A 8 -3.66 -1.64 -9.07
N ILE A 9 -3.39 -1.80 -7.77
CA ILE A 9 -2.94 -3.05 -7.20
C ILE A 9 -3.86 -3.44 -6.04
N ARG A 10 -3.88 -4.73 -5.74
CA ARG A 10 -4.53 -5.27 -4.56
C ARG A 10 -3.51 -6.00 -3.74
N TRP A 11 -3.61 -5.89 -2.42
CA TRP A 11 -2.73 -6.61 -1.50
C TRP A 11 -3.46 -6.98 -0.22
N MET A 12 -2.86 -7.88 0.54
CA MET A 12 -3.23 -8.15 1.93
C MET A 12 -2.01 -8.14 2.82
N PHE A 13 -2.20 -7.86 4.11
CA PHE A 13 -1.15 -7.92 5.13
C PHE A 13 -1.48 -9.00 6.17
N VAL A 14 -0.45 -9.53 6.84
CA VAL A 14 -0.61 -10.64 7.79
C VAL A 14 -0.43 -10.22 9.26
N GLU A 15 0.15 -9.05 9.52
CA GLU A 15 0.37 -8.52 10.86
C GLU A 15 -0.76 -7.60 11.34
N PRO A 16 -1.07 -7.59 12.65
CA PRO A 16 -1.96 -6.60 13.24
C PRO A 16 -1.46 -5.16 13.05
N PRO A 17 -2.35 -4.16 13.01
CA PRO A 17 -3.81 -4.27 13.22
C PRO A 17 -4.59 -4.69 11.95
N VAL A 18 -3.91 -4.84 10.82
CA VAL A 18 -4.53 -5.07 9.50
C VAL A 18 -4.46 -6.52 9.02
N ALA A 19 -4.16 -7.46 9.91
CA ALA A 19 -4.01 -8.87 9.61
C ALA A 19 -5.26 -9.43 8.90
N GLY A 20 -5.06 -10.03 7.72
CA GLY A 20 -6.12 -10.62 6.91
C GLY A 20 -6.99 -9.62 6.14
N MET A 21 -6.79 -8.32 6.33
CA MET A 21 -7.50 -7.29 5.55
C MET A 21 -6.97 -7.25 4.12
N LYS A 22 -7.87 -7.02 3.16
CA LYS A 22 -7.53 -6.84 1.75
C LYS A 22 -7.81 -5.41 1.34
N PHE A 23 -6.88 -4.83 0.59
CA PHE A 23 -6.98 -3.46 0.12
C PHE A 23 -6.80 -3.39 -1.39
N GLU A 24 -7.43 -2.40 -1.99
CA GLU A 24 -7.16 -1.93 -3.35
C GLU A 24 -6.56 -0.54 -3.27
N HIS A 25 -5.47 -0.31 -3.99
CA HIS A 25 -4.77 0.97 -4.08
C HIS A 25 -4.63 1.37 -5.53
N THR A 26 -5.18 2.52 -5.89
CA THR A 26 -5.07 3.14 -7.22
C THR A 26 -4.09 4.32 -7.15
N PHE A 27 -2.89 4.13 -7.68
CA PHE A 27 -1.84 5.14 -7.79
C PHE A 27 -2.04 5.94 -9.08
N ARG A 28 -2.69 7.10 -9.01
CA ARG A 28 -3.08 7.86 -10.22
C ARG A 28 -1.90 8.56 -10.88
N GLU A 29 -2.04 8.89 -12.16
CA GLU A 29 -0.98 9.55 -12.92
C GLU A 29 -0.59 10.93 -12.38
N ASP A 30 -1.55 11.64 -11.78
CA ASP A 30 -1.36 12.97 -11.18
C ASP A 30 -0.61 12.95 -9.84
N GLY A 31 -0.31 11.76 -9.29
CA GLY A 31 0.38 11.61 -8.00
C GLY A 31 -0.54 11.51 -6.79
N THR A 32 -1.86 11.51 -6.98
CA THR A 32 -2.84 11.20 -5.92
C THR A 32 -3.04 9.69 -5.78
N LEU A 33 -3.53 9.26 -4.62
CA LEU A 33 -3.76 7.85 -4.31
C LEU A 33 -5.20 7.66 -3.84
N VAL A 34 -5.90 6.64 -4.33
CA VAL A 34 -7.15 6.18 -3.72
C VAL A 34 -6.95 4.80 -3.14
N TRP A 35 -7.36 4.59 -1.90
CA TRP A 35 -7.40 3.27 -1.29
C TRP A 35 -8.83 2.86 -0.96
N ARG A 36 -9.08 1.55 -0.97
CA ARG A 36 -10.36 0.94 -0.54
C ARG A 36 -10.10 -0.34 0.23
N VAL A 37 -10.85 -0.56 1.32
CA VAL A 37 -10.89 -1.85 2.02
C VAL A 37 -11.84 -2.79 1.29
N LEU A 38 -11.30 -3.88 0.73
CA LEU A 38 -12.06 -4.91 0.03
C LEU A 38 -12.61 -5.98 0.99
N GLU A 39 -11.86 -6.31 2.04
CA GLU A 39 -12.20 -7.36 3.01
C GLU A 39 -11.65 -7.03 4.40
N GLY A 40 -12.36 -7.46 5.44
CA GLY A 40 -12.03 -7.21 6.85
C GLY A 40 -12.81 -6.05 7.47
N PRO A 41 -12.45 -5.65 8.71
CA PRO A 41 -13.05 -4.50 9.39
C PRO A 41 -12.99 -3.23 8.52
N GLY A 42 -14.09 -2.49 8.43
CA GLY A 42 -14.15 -1.30 7.58
C GLY A 42 -14.29 -1.58 6.08
N LYS A 43 -14.66 -2.81 5.67
CA LYS A 43 -15.00 -3.12 4.27
C LYS A 43 -15.90 -2.05 3.64
N GLY A 44 -15.53 -1.59 2.45
CA GLY A 44 -16.20 -0.52 1.72
C GLY A 44 -15.69 0.88 2.06
N ALA A 45 -14.92 1.05 3.15
CA ALA A 45 -14.24 2.32 3.41
C ALA A 45 -13.24 2.63 2.30
N SER A 46 -13.15 3.91 1.94
CA SER A 46 -12.19 4.42 0.98
C SER A 46 -11.84 5.86 1.29
N SER A 47 -10.65 6.28 0.93
CA SER A 47 -10.25 7.68 0.93
C SER A 47 -9.33 7.97 -0.25
N GLU A 48 -9.21 9.26 -0.55
CA GLU A 48 -8.23 9.81 -1.47
C GLU A 48 -7.15 10.54 -0.66
N GLU A 49 -5.89 10.31 -1.00
CA GLU A 49 -4.73 10.92 -0.37
C GLU A 49 -4.01 11.82 -1.37
N GLU A 50 -3.65 13.02 -0.93
CA GLU A 50 -3.14 14.09 -1.80
C GLU A 50 -1.89 13.69 -2.56
N ARG A 51 -1.02 12.87 -1.94
CA ARG A 51 0.27 12.50 -2.51
C ARG A 51 0.67 11.09 -2.11
N TYR A 52 1.24 10.38 -3.08
CA TYR A 52 2.10 9.23 -2.83
C TYR A 52 3.48 9.44 -3.46
N ALA A 53 4.47 8.71 -2.96
CA ALA A 53 5.79 8.59 -3.55
C ALA A 53 6.01 7.14 -4.02
N THR A 54 6.68 6.97 -5.16
CA THR A 54 7.15 5.66 -5.60
C THR A 54 8.47 5.77 -6.36
N MET A 55 9.30 4.73 -6.23
CA MET A 55 10.58 4.62 -6.93
C MET A 55 10.86 3.15 -7.25
N LYS A 56 11.30 2.86 -8.48
CA LYS A 56 11.87 1.56 -8.84
C LYS A 56 13.26 1.44 -8.19
N ILE A 57 13.48 0.42 -7.37
CA ILE A 57 14.75 0.19 -6.66
C ILE A 57 15.54 -1.00 -7.19
N ALA A 58 14.87 -1.90 -7.90
CA ALA A 58 15.46 -2.97 -8.70
C ALA A 58 14.46 -3.39 -9.78
N ASP A 59 14.83 -4.33 -10.65
CA ASP A 59 13.91 -4.85 -11.67
C ASP A 59 12.68 -5.49 -11.04
N CYS A 60 11.51 -4.98 -11.42
CA CYS A 60 10.22 -5.35 -10.84
C CYS A 60 10.11 -5.16 -9.32
N VAL A 61 10.96 -4.33 -8.70
CA VAL A 61 10.87 -4.00 -7.26
C VAL A 61 10.74 -2.50 -7.05
N HIS A 62 9.67 -2.09 -6.36
CA HIS A 62 9.34 -0.70 -6.11
C HIS A 62 9.21 -0.40 -4.62
N VAL A 63 9.60 0.80 -4.21
CA VAL A 63 9.18 1.38 -2.93
C VAL A 63 7.93 2.23 -3.18
N VAL A 64 7.00 2.20 -2.24
CA VAL A 64 5.84 3.10 -2.13
C VAL A 64 5.80 3.69 -0.74
N SER A 65 5.47 4.98 -0.65
CA SER A 65 5.08 5.59 0.62
C SER A 65 3.98 6.63 0.43
N TYR A 66 3.06 6.73 1.39
CA TYR A 66 2.09 7.82 1.46
C TYR A 66 1.67 8.10 2.90
N LEU A 67 1.37 9.36 3.19
CA LEU A 67 0.75 9.81 4.43
C LEU A 67 -0.76 9.94 4.19
N ALA A 68 -1.56 9.21 4.97
CA ALA A 68 -3.00 9.34 4.95
C ALA A 68 -3.46 10.56 5.76
N ALA A 69 -4.61 11.13 5.39
CA ALA A 69 -5.26 12.20 6.15
C ALA A 69 -5.53 11.83 7.63
N SER A 70 -5.58 10.53 7.96
CA SER A 70 -5.70 10.03 9.33
C SER A 70 -4.44 10.20 10.19
N GLY A 71 -3.31 10.60 9.59
CA GLY A 71 -2.01 10.68 10.25
C GLY A 71 -1.18 9.39 10.19
N HIS A 72 -1.73 8.31 9.62
CA HIS A 72 -0.98 7.08 9.40
C HIS A 72 -0.20 7.14 8.08
N THR A 73 1.04 6.65 8.09
CA THR A 73 1.89 6.50 6.93
C THR A 73 2.02 5.02 6.59
N LEU A 74 1.92 4.68 5.31
CA LEU A 74 2.31 3.36 4.79
C LEU A 74 3.62 3.51 4.03
N SER A 75 4.60 2.66 4.31
CA SER A 75 5.88 2.61 3.58
C SER A 75 6.25 1.16 3.30
N VAL A 76 6.21 0.74 2.04
CA VAL A 76 6.41 -0.66 1.64
C VAL A 76 7.28 -0.80 0.40
N VAL A 77 7.99 -1.92 0.33
CA VAL A 77 8.62 -2.48 -0.86
C VAL A 77 7.67 -3.50 -1.45
N VAL A 78 7.43 -3.41 -2.76
CA VAL A 78 6.62 -4.33 -3.55
C VAL A 78 7.54 -5.02 -4.56
N ASP A 79 7.65 -6.33 -4.46
CA ASP A 79 8.33 -7.18 -5.44
C ASP A 79 7.29 -7.83 -6.35
N PHE A 80 7.21 -7.36 -7.60
CA PHE A 80 6.27 -7.85 -8.59
C PHE A 80 6.67 -9.20 -9.20
N ASN A 81 7.90 -9.67 -8.98
CA ASN A 81 8.30 -11.00 -9.45
C ASN A 81 7.72 -12.10 -8.55
N THR A 82 7.70 -11.83 -7.23
CA THR A 82 7.25 -12.80 -6.23
C THR A 82 5.85 -12.49 -5.68
N GLY A 83 5.32 -11.30 -5.96
CA GLY A 83 4.12 -10.78 -5.35
C GLY A 83 4.31 -10.34 -3.89
N ARG A 84 5.53 -10.41 -3.34
CA ARG A 84 5.77 -10.11 -1.94
C ARG A 84 5.73 -8.60 -1.66
N VAL A 85 5.11 -8.23 -0.54
CA VAL A 85 5.10 -6.86 -0.01
C VAL A 85 5.74 -6.87 1.38
N VAL A 86 6.69 -5.98 1.65
CA VAL A 86 7.31 -5.84 2.98
C VAL A 86 7.55 -4.38 3.33
N GLY A 87 7.36 -4.01 4.60
CA GLY A 87 7.59 -2.64 5.05
C GLY A 87 7.02 -2.40 6.44
N PHE A 88 6.48 -1.20 6.64
CA PHE A 88 5.86 -0.82 7.90
C PHE A 88 4.74 0.22 7.68
N GLY A 89 3.75 0.17 8.57
CA GLY A 89 2.86 1.27 8.83
C GLY A 89 3.38 2.05 10.04
N SER A 90 3.23 3.37 10.04
CA SER A 90 3.63 4.20 11.19
C SER A 90 2.66 5.34 11.42
N ASP A 91 2.65 5.89 12.61
CA ASP A 91 2.02 7.16 12.94
C ASP A 91 2.96 8.01 13.81
N ASN A 92 2.42 8.97 14.57
CA ASN A 92 3.23 9.79 15.48
C ASN A 92 3.59 9.09 16.80
N LYS A 93 3.28 7.81 16.97
CA LYS A 93 3.49 7.04 18.22
C LYS A 93 4.26 5.75 17.97
N GLU A 94 3.83 4.96 17.00
CA GLU A 94 4.23 3.56 16.85
C GLU A 94 4.51 3.20 15.38
N TRP A 95 5.28 2.11 15.24
CA TRP A 95 5.62 1.51 13.95
C TRP A 95 5.19 0.05 14.01
N HIS A 96 4.50 -0.41 12.97
CA HIS A 96 4.00 -1.77 12.85
C HIS A 96 4.60 -2.41 11.60
N PRO A 97 5.19 -3.61 11.70
CA PRO A 97 5.66 -4.32 10.51
C PRO A 97 4.48 -4.64 9.59
N LEU A 98 4.73 -4.62 8.29
CA LEU A 98 3.78 -5.05 7.27
C LEU A 98 4.47 -6.05 6.35
N THR A 99 4.02 -7.29 6.37
CA THR A 99 4.32 -8.33 5.39
C THR A 99 3.03 -8.70 4.68
N GLY A 100 3.09 -8.82 3.38
CA GLY A 100 1.92 -9.04 2.57
C GLY A 100 2.21 -9.71 1.23
N THR A 101 1.14 -9.93 0.50
CA THR A 101 1.18 -10.41 -0.88
C THR A 101 0.28 -9.54 -1.74
N LEU A 102 0.69 -9.33 -2.99
CA LEU A 102 -0.18 -8.89 -4.06
C LEU A 102 -1.27 -9.95 -4.29
N LEU A 103 -2.43 -9.47 -4.71
CA LEU A 103 -3.59 -10.27 -5.08
C LEU A 103 -3.90 -10.05 -6.56
N ASP A 104 -4.44 -11.08 -7.21
CA ASP A 104 -4.89 -11.04 -8.60
C ASP A 104 -6.16 -10.16 -8.82
#